data_AF-A0A519QXH6-F1
#
_entry.id   AF-A0A519QXH6-F1
#
_cell.length_a   1.000
_cell.length_b   1.000
_cell.length_c   1.000
_cell.angle_alpha   90.00
_cell.angle_beta   90.00
_cell.angle_gamma   90.00
#
_symmetry.space_group_name_H-M   'P 1'
#
loop_
_entity.id
_entity.type
_entity.pdbx_description
1 polymer ?
#
loop_
_entity_poly.entity_id
_entity_poly.type
_entity_poly.pdbx_seq_one_letter_code
_entity_poly.pdbx_strand_id
1 'polypeptide(L)'
;MTDTDEELIREVYSRYGLAMYMAQVLEHGMVNAVIIMHTLDTRRSHADEESWLVAFDAAYESGLAKTYGNMLRQLETLNGFPPDLLARLRAAKEDRDVLAHRFFRQNDVAFLNPRGRTAMIVWCEDRIELFKALSDEVDAFLEPIQERHGISKEWIERAQDQS
;
A
#
# COMPACT_ATOMS: atom_id res chain seq x y z
N MET A 1 5.22 -17.42 32.92
CA MET A 1 5.47 -16.35 31.92
C MET A 1 6.08 -15.20 32.68
N THR A 2 7.24 -14.70 32.27
CA THR A 2 7.89 -13.55 32.89
C THR A 2 7.36 -12.24 32.28
N ASP A 3 7.53 -11.09 32.94
CA ASP A 3 7.16 -9.79 32.37
C ASP A 3 7.80 -9.58 30.98
N THR A 4 9.08 -9.96 30.83
CA THR A 4 9.79 -9.89 29.55
C THR A 4 9.19 -10.79 28.45
N ASP A 5 8.59 -11.93 28.81
CA ASP A 5 7.89 -12.78 27.85
C ASP A 5 6.60 -12.11 27.36
N GLU A 6 5.86 -11.45 28.25
CA GLU A 6 4.63 -10.74 27.91
C GLU A 6 4.91 -9.52 27.02
N GLU A 7 6.00 -8.79 27.31
CA GLU A 7 6.48 -7.68 26.48
C GLU A 7 6.79 -8.13 25.06
N LEU A 8 7.55 -9.22 24.88
CA LEU A 8 7.90 -9.74 23.56
C LEU A 8 6.66 -10.22 22.78
N ILE A 9 5.68 -10.83 23.45
CA ILE A 9 4.42 -11.25 22.81
C ILE A 9 3.66 -10.04 22.29
N ARG A 10 3.50 -9.00 23.13
CA ARG A 10 2.83 -7.75 22.75
C ARG A 10 3.54 -7.09 21.58
N GLU A 11 4.87 -7.09 21.59
CA GLU A 11 5.66 -6.47 20.54
C GLU A 11 5.56 -7.22 19.20
N VAL A 12 5.49 -8.56 19.20
CA VAL A 12 5.21 -9.31 17.97
C VAL A 12 3.87 -8.89 17.37
N TYR A 13 2.82 -8.77 18.19
CA TYR A 13 1.50 -8.34 17.71
C TYR A 13 1.51 -6.89 17.20
N SER A 14 2.18 -5.98 17.90
CA SER A 14 2.25 -4.56 17.51
C SER A 14 2.99 -4.40 16.18
N ARG A 15 4.14 -5.07 16.01
CA ARG A 15 4.95 -4.99 14.80
C ARG A 15 4.31 -5.69 13.62
N TYR A 16 3.65 -6.83 13.84
CA TYR A 16 2.81 -7.43 12.82
C TYR A 16 1.70 -6.47 12.36
N GLY A 17 1.00 -5.84 13.32
CA GLY A 17 -0.07 -4.88 13.01
C GLY A 17 0.43 -3.71 12.18
N LEU A 18 1.57 -3.12 12.56
CA LEU A 18 2.18 -2.02 11.82
C LEU A 18 2.68 -2.44 10.43
N ALA A 19 3.28 -3.63 10.31
CA ALA A 19 3.71 -4.16 9.01
C ALA A 19 2.53 -4.41 8.06
N MET A 20 1.44 -5.00 8.57
CA MET A 20 0.23 -5.23 7.79
C MET A 20 -0.46 -3.91 7.42
N TYR A 21 -0.51 -2.95 8.35
CA TYR A 21 -1.00 -1.60 8.06
C TYR A 21 -0.20 -0.95 6.92
N MET A 22 1.12 -0.99 6.96
CA MET A 22 1.95 -0.41 5.90
C MET A 22 1.76 -1.13 4.56
N ALA A 23 1.57 -2.46 4.56
CA ALA A 23 1.22 -3.19 3.35
C ALA A 23 -0.13 -2.73 2.77
N GLN A 24 -1.12 -2.43 3.61
CA GLN A 24 -2.42 -1.90 3.19
C GLN A 24 -2.34 -0.46 2.68
N VAL A 25 -1.52 0.39 3.30
CA VAL A 25 -1.23 1.74 2.80
C VAL A 25 -0.61 1.67 1.40
N LEU A 26 0.37 0.79 1.19
CA LEU A 26 0.95 0.56 -0.13
C LEU A 26 -0.11 0.08 -1.15
N GLU A 27 -0.99 -0.85 -0.78
CA GLU A 27 -2.10 -1.28 -1.64
C GLU A 27 -2.99 -0.11 -2.07
N HIS A 28 -3.28 0.78 -1.13
CA HIS A 28 -4.05 1.98 -1.41
C HIS A 28 -3.30 2.93 -2.35
N GLY A 29 -2.00 3.14 -2.16
CA GLY A 29 -1.15 3.90 -3.08
C GLY A 29 -1.14 3.30 -4.50
N MET A 30 -1.13 1.97 -4.62
CA MET A 30 -1.23 1.29 -5.92
C MET A 30 -2.59 1.53 -6.59
N VAL A 31 -3.69 1.53 -5.83
CA VAL A 31 -5.02 1.91 -6.34
C VAL A 31 -4.97 3.34 -6.85
N ASN A 32 -4.47 4.27 -6.06
CA ASN A 32 -4.33 5.68 -6.44
C ASN A 32 -3.56 5.82 -7.76
N ALA A 33 -2.43 5.11 -7.91
CA ALA A 33 -1.65 5.12 -9.14
C ALA A 33 -2.46 4.67 -10.36
N VAL A 34 -3.17 3.55 -10.24
CA VAL A 34 -4.02 3.03 -11.34
C VAL A 34 -5.08 4.05 -11.72
N ILE A 35 -5.79 4.61 -10.73
CA ILE A 35 -6.89 5.54 -10.98
C ILE A 35 -6.37 6.84 -11.59
N ILE A 36 -5.41 7.49 -10.94
CA ILE A 36 -4.82 8.76 -11.40
C ILE A 36 -4.34 8.65 -12.85
N MET A 37 -3.60 7.58 -13.18
CA MET A 37 -3.07 7.41 -14.52
C MET A 37 -4.14 7.05 -15.57
N HIS A 38 -5.28 6.47 -15.18
CA HIS A 38 -6.37 6.16 -16.11
C HIS A 38 -7.35 7.32 -16.29
N THR A 39 -7.59 8.13 -15.27
CA THR A 39 -8.76 9.02 -15.23
C THR A 39 -8.44 10.50 -15.35
N LEU A 40 -7.25 10.96 -14.94
CA LEU A 40 -6.95 12.40 -14.95
C LEU A 40 -6.91 12.97 -16.39
N ASP A 41 -6.35 12.23 -17.33
CA ASP A 41 -6.30 12.62 -18.74
C ASP A 41 -7.65 12.48 -19.46
N THR A 42 -8.59 11.71 -18.93
CA THR A 42 -9.91 11.50 -19.55
C THR A 42 -10.88 12.63 -19.22
N ARG A 43 -10.57 13.56 -18.31
CA ARG A 43 -11.50 14.62 -17.90
C ARG A 43 -12.13 15.39 -19.07
N ARG A 44 -11.38 15.61 -20.16
CA ARG A 44 -11.88 16.32 -21.37
C ARG A 44 -12.70 15.45 -22.31
N SER A 45 -12.70 14.12 -22.16
CA SER A 45 -13.51 13.20 -22.96
C SER A 45 -14.91 12.95 -22.38
N HIS A 46 -15.22 13.49 -21.21
CA HIS A 46 -16.55 13.44 -20.61
C HIS A 46 -17.39 14.66 -21.03
N ALA A 47 -18.71 14.53 -20.96
CA ALA A 47 -19.65 15.57 -21.38
C ALA A 47 -19.55 16.81 -20.48
N ASP A 48 -19.32 16.58 -19.19
CA ASP A 48 -19.21 17.58 -18.14
C ASP A 48 -18.39 17.03 -16.97
N GLU A 49 -18.18 17.87 -15.95
CA GLU A 49 -17.41 17.51 -14.76
C GLU A 49 -18.11 16.46 -13.88
N GLU A 50 -19.45 16.52 -13.78
CA GLU A 50 -20.23 15.59 -12.98
C GLU A 50 -20.12 14.15 -13.52
N SER A 51 -20.27 13.98 -14.83
CA SER A 51 -20.11 12.68 -15.48
C SER A 51 -18.69 12.13 -15.41
N TRP A 52 -17.67 13.00 -15.31
CA TRP A 52 -16.30 12.57 -15.03
C TRP A 52 -16.12 12.11 -13.59
N LEU A 53 -16.65 12.84 -12.61
CA LEU A 53 -16.58 12.47 -11.19
C LEU A 53 -17.26 11.12 -10.92
N VAL A 54 -18.45 10.88 -11.50
CA VAL A 54 -19.12 9.58 -11.38
C VAL A 54 -18.26 8.44 -11.93
N ALA A 55 -17.59 8.65 -13.05
CA ALA A 55 -16.69 7.64 -13.64
C ALA A 55 -15.41 7.45 -12.79
N PHE A 56 -14.88 8.55 -12.24
CA PHE A 56 -13.75 8.52 -11.32
C PHE A 56 -14.07 7.70 -10.06
N ASP A 57 -15.19 8.01 -9.39
CA ASP A 57 -15.63 7.32 -8.17
C ASP A 57 -15.90 5.84 -8.43
N ALA A 58 -16.57 5.51 -9.54
CA ALA A 58 -16.81 4.12 -9.93
C ALA A 58 -15.50 3.36 -10.19
N ALA A 59 -14.52 4.00 -10.83
CA ALA A 59 -13.21 3.41 -11.05
C ALA A 59 -12.47 3.19 -9.72
N TYR A 60 -12.53 4.17 -8.82
CA TYR A 60 -11.91 4.13 -7.51
C TYR A 60 -12.47 3.01 -6.62
N GLU A 61 -13.80 2.90 -6.50
CA GLU A 61 -14.48 1.82 -5.78
C GLU A 61 -14.13 0.44 -6.36
N SER A 62 -14.10 0.31 -7.69
CA SER A 62 -13.64 -0.92 -8.36
C SER A 62 -12.17 -1.23 -8.07
N GLY A 63 -11.35 -0.20 -7.89
CA GLY A 63 -9.95 -0.30 -7.48
C GLY A 63 -9.83 -0.87 -6.06
N LEU A 64 -10.53 -0.29 -5.09
CA LEU A 64 -10.50 -0.71 -3.68
C LEU A 64 -10.95 -2.17 -3.47
N ALA A 65 -11.84 -2.68 -4.32
CA ALA A 65 -12.32 -4.06 -4.24
C ALA A 65 -11.29 -5.12 -4.70
N LYS A 66 -10.17 -4.71 -5.31
CA LYS A 66 -9.19 -5.62 -5.91
C LYS A 66 -8.02 -5.88 -4.98
N THR A 67 -7.51 -7.11 -5.02
CA THR A 67 -6.36 -7.54 -4.21
C THR A 67 -5.03 -6.95 -4.73
N TYR A 68 -3.98 -6.94 -3.90
CA TYR A 68 -2.61 -6.58 -4.28
C TYR A 68 -2.17 -7.17 -5.63
N GLY A 69 -2.38 -8.48 -5.82
CA GLY A 69 -2.02 -9.15 -7.07
C GLY A 69 -2.82 -8.67 -8.29
N ASN A 70 -4.07 -8.26 -8.09
CA ASN A 70 -4.90 -7.68 -9.14
C ASN A 70 -4.49 -6.23 -9.44
N MET A 71 -4.01 -5.48 -8.44
CA MET A 71 -3.43 -4.14 -8.63
C MET A 71 -2.14 -4.19 -9.44
N LEU A 72 -1.23 -5.11 -9.12
CA LEU A 72 -0.01 -5.31 -9.92
C LEU A 72 -0.30 -5.50 -11.40
N ARG A 73 -1.29 -6.34 -11.73
CA ARG A 73 -1.68 -6.59 -13.13
C ARG A 73 -2.25 -5.35 -13.83
N GLN A 74 -2.85 -4.42 -13.10
CA GLN A 74 -3.30 -3.16 -13.69
C GLN A 74 -2.13 -2.19 -13.88
N LEU A 75 -1.22 -2.09 -12.91
CA LEU A 75 0.00 -1.30 -13.06
C LEU A 75 0.84 -1.76 -14.25
N GLU A 76 0.86 -3.06 -14.53
CA GLU A 76 1.50 -3.65 -15.72
C GLU A 76 0.97 -3.14 -17.06
N THR A 77 -0.31 -2.77 -17.09
CA THR A 77 -0.96 -2.26 -18.31
C THR A 77 -0.79 -0.74 -18.47
N LEU A 78 -0.26 -0.05 -17.47
CA LEU A 78 -0.07 1.40 -17.49
C LEU A 78 1.14 1.78 -18.32
N ASN A 79 0.91 2.57 -19.36
CA ASN A 79 2.01 3.22 -20.05
C ASN A 79 2.62 4.31 -19.15
N GLY A 80 3.94 4.32 -19.02
CA GLY A 80 4.67 5.32 -18.24
C GLY A 80 4.85 5.01 -16.75
N PHE A 81 4.34 3.89 -16.24
CA PHE A 81 4.65 3.45 -14.87
C PHE A 81 6.09 2.91 -14.79
N PRO A 82 6.92 3.27 -13.79
CA PRO A 82 8.34 2.95 -13.80
C PRO A 82 8.59 1.43 -13.70
N PRO A 83 9.28 0.79 -14.66
CA PRO A 83 9.49 -0.66 -14.66
C PRO A 83 10.23 -1.17 -13.41
N ASP A 84 11.19 -0.41 -12.91
CA ASP A 84 11.98 -0.78 -11.73
C ASP A 84 11.16 -0.71 -10.42
N LEU A 85 10.24 0.26 -10.33
CA LEU A 85 9.29 0.33 -9.22
C LEU A 85 8.30 -0.84 -9.30
N LEU A 86 7.77 -1.13 -10.49
CA LEU A 86 6.88 -2.27 -10.72
C LEU A 86 7.55 -3.61 -10.34
N ALA A 87 8.82 -3.80 -10.70
CA ALA A 87 9.56 -5.00 -10.34
C ALA A 87 9.69 -5.18 -8.82
N ARG A 88 9.92 -4.09 -8.07
CA ARG A 88 10.01 -4.14 -6.60
C ARG A 88 8.66 -4.33 -5.93
N LEU A 89 7.58 -3.73 -6.45
CA LEU A 89 6.22 -4.02 -6.01
C LEU A 89 5.87 -5.50 -6.21
N ARG A 90 6.29 -6.09 -7.34
CA ARG A 90 6.13 -7.54 -7.55
C ARG A 90 6.91 -8.37 -6.53
N ALA A 91 8.15 -7.98 -6.21
CA ALA A 91 8.95 -8.69 -5.21
C ALA A 91 8.30 -8.61 -3.82
N ALA A 92 7.76 -7.46 -3.44
CA ALA A 92 7.10 -7.23 -2.15
C ALA A 92 5.77 -8.01 -1.99
N LYS A 93 5.19 -8.52 -3.07
CA LYS A 93 3.96 -9.31 -3.05
C LYS A 93 4.06 -10.52 -2.11
N GLU A 94 5.19 -11.24 -2.15
CA GLU A 94 5.35 -12.44 -1.33
C GLU A 94 5.32 -12.10 0.16
N ASP A 95 5.99 -11.02 0.56
CA ASP A 95 5.97 -10.55 1.95
C ASP A 95 4.58 -10.13 2.42
N ARG A 96 3.83 -9.44 1.56
CA ARG A 96 2.42 -9.09 1.82
C ARG A 96 1.56 -10.35 1.97
N ASP A 97 1.73 -11.33 1.09
CA ASP A 97 0.96 -12.58 1.16
C ASP A 97 1.31 -13.40 2.41
N VAL A 98 2.57 -13.34 2.87
CA VAL A 98 2.98 -13.90 4.16
C VAL A 98 2.23 -13.20 5.30
N LEU A 99 2.26 -11.87 5.37
CA LEU A 99 1.54 -11.12 6.40
C LEU A 99 0.05 -11.46 6.42
N ALA A 100 -0.61 -11.40 5.27
CA ALA A 100 -2.07 -11.57 5.18
C ALA A 100 -2.57 -12.98 5.50
N HIS A 101 -1.75 -14.02 5.26
CA HIS A 101 -2.25 -15.40 5.26
C HIS A 101 -1.42 -16.41 6.04
N ARG A 102 -0.14 -16.15 6.30
CA ARG A 102 0.81 -17.19 6.73
C ARG A 102 1.65 -16.82 7.95
N PHE A 103 1.83 -15.55 8.28
CA PHE A 103 2.82 -15.08 9.25
C PHE A 103 2.77 -15.85 10.58
N PHE A 104 1.64 -15.86 11.28
CA PHE A 104 1.53 -16.57 12.55
C PHE A 104 1.56 -18.09 12.40
N ARG A 105 0.96 -18.64 11.34
CA ARG A 105 0.95 -20.09 11.09
C ARG A 105 2.35 -20.64 10.80
N GLN A 106 3.19 -19.88 10.08
CA GLN A 106 4.56 -20.28 9.77
C GLN A 106 5.51 -20.12 10.97
N ASN A 107 5.13 -19.32 11.95
CA ASN A 107 5.94 -19.03 13.13
C ASN A 107 5.34 -19.59 14.42
N ASP A 108 4.39 -20.52 14.34
CA ASP A 108 3.67 -21.08 15.50
C ASP A 108 4.60 -21.66 16.56
N VAL A 109 5.63 -22.40 16.17
CA VAL A 109 6.68 -22.93 17.06
C VAL A 109 7.68 -21.86 17.47
N ALA A 110 8.05 -20.96 16.56
CA ALA A 110 9.00 -19.88 16.83
C ALA A 110 8.46 -18.92 17.91
N PHE A 111 7.16 -18.65 17.86
CA PHE A 111 6.47 -17.76 18.79
C PHE A 111 6.53 -18.24 20.25
N LEU A 112 6.69 -19.55 20.49
CA LEU A 112 6.72 -20.14 21.84
C LEU A 112 8.01 -19.83 22.62
N ASN A 113 9.02 -19.23 22.00
CA ASN A 113 10.28 -18.91 22.68
C ASN A 113 10.77 -17.48 22.38
N PRO A 114 11.55 -16.87 23.29
CA PRO A 114 12.02 -15.49 23.13
C PRO A 114 12.78 -15.24 21.83
N ARG A 115 13.67 -16.14 21.43
CA ARG A 115 14.49 -15.98 20.22
C ARG A 115 13.64 -15.93 18.95
N GLY A 116 12.62 -16.79 18.87
CA GLY A 116 11.70 -16.77 17.73
C GLY A 116 10.85 -15.49 17.70
N ARG A 117 10.34 -15.03 18.84
CA ARG A 117 9.64 -13.73 18.92
C ARG A 117 10.53 -12.55 18.48
N THR A 118 11.79 -12.52 18.89
CA THR A 118 12.74 -11.50 18.41
C THR A 118 12.95 -11.56 16.89
N ALA A 119 13.09 -12.76 16.31
CA ALA A 119 13.21 -12.91 14.87
C ALA A 119 11.95 -12.46 14.12
N MET A 120 10.76 -12.74 14.66
CA MET A 120 9.49 -12.28 14.12
C MET A 120 9.38 -10.75 14.16
N ILE A 121 9.81 -10.11 15.24
CA ILE A 121 9.83 -8.64 15.38
C ILE A 121 10.72 -8.02 14.31
N VAL A 122 11.98 -8.47 14.19
CA VAL A 122 12.92 -7.97 13.18
C VAL A 122 12.38 -8.14 11.77
N TRP A 123 11.79 -9.31 11.47
CA TRP A 123 11.17 -9.56 10.17
C TRP A 123 10.06 -8.54 9.87
N CYS A 124 9.20 -8.23 10.84
CA CYS A 124 8.16 -7.21 10.69
C CYS A 124 8.75 -5.82 10.49
N GLU A 125 9.79 -5.44 11.24
CA GLU A 125 10.48 -4.14 11.09
C GLU A 125 11.05 -3.95 9.69
N ASP A 126 11.72 -4.97 9.14
CA ASP A 126 12.22 -4.93 7.76
C ASP A 126 11.09 -4.69 6.73
N ARG A 127 9.92 -5.28 6.96
CA ARG A 127 8.76 -5.14 6.07
C ARG A 127 8.07 -3.79 6.22
N ILE A 128 8.06 -3.23 7.43
CA ILE A 128 7.56 -1.86 7.67
C ILE A 128 8.36 -0.88 6.81
N GLU A 129 9.68 -0.94 6.88
CA GLU A 129 10.56 -0.08 6.08
C GLU A 129 10.40 -0.33 4.58
N LEU A 130 10.31 -1.58 4.16
CA LEU A 130 10.09 -1.94 2.75
C LEU A 130 8.79 -1.35 2.20
N PHE A 131 7.66 -1.57 2.87
CA PHE A 131 6.37 -1.10 2.38
C PHE A 131 6.25 0.42 2.45
N LYS A 132 6.81 1.04 3.49
CA LYS A 132 6.88 2.50 3.59
C LYS A 132 7.67 3.09 2.42
N ALA A 133 8.88 2.59 2.16
CA ALA A 133 9.71 3.09 1.06
C ALA A 133 9.01 2.93 -0.30
N LEU A 134 8.38 1.78 -0.56
CA LEU A 134 7.61 1.56 -1.78
C LEU A 134 6.41 2.51 -1.89
N SER A 135 5.73 2.81 -0.78
CA SER A 135 4.60 3.74 -0.75
C SER A 135 5.07 5.15 -1.08
N ASP A 136 6.14 5.62 -0.41
CA ASP A 136 6.72 6.94 -0.64
C ASP A 136 7.15 7.12 -2.11
N GLU A 137 7.69 6.06 -2.74
CA GLU A 137 8.09 6.09 -4.14
C GLU A 137 6.92 6.10 -5.13
N VAL A 138 5.82 5.41 -4.80
CA VAL A 138 4.58 5.50 -5.58
C VAL A 138 4.03 6.93 -5.50
N ASP A 139 3.97 7.51 -4.30
CA ASP A 139 3.48 8.88 -4.11
C ASP A 139 4.36 9.90 -4.85
N ALA A 140 5.68 9.79 -4.74
CA ALA A 140 6.63 10.66 -5.46
C ALA A 140 6.51 10.54 -6.99
N PHE A 141 6.16 9.36 -7.50
CA PHE A 141 5.90 9.18 -8.93
C PHE A 141 4.60 9.88 -9.37
N LEU A 142 3.57 9.88 -8.52
CA LEU A 142 2.26 10.45 -8.84
C LEU A 142 2.21 11.98 -8.67
N GLU A 143 3.00 12.54 -7.77
CA GLU A 143 3.06 13.98 -7.49
C GLU A 143 3.15 14.84 -8.76
N PRO A 144 4.13 14.67 -9.67
CA PRO A 144 4.21 15.49 -10.89
C PRO A 144 3.04 15.24 -11.86
N ILE A 145 2.36 14.09 -11.80
CA ILE A 145 1.17 13.82 -12.60
C ILE A 145 0.02 14.65 -12.03
N GLN A 146 -0.23 14.55 -10.73
CA GLN A 146 -1.28 15.28 -10.02
C GLN A 146 -1.12 16.80 -10.19
N GLU A 147 0.09 17.33 -10.08
CA GLU A 147 0.39 18.76 -10.26
C GLU A 147 -0.01 19.28 -11.64
N ARG A 148 0.22 18.51 -12.72
CA ARG A 148 -0.20 18.89 -14.08
C ARG A 148 -1.72 19.03 -14.23
N HIS A 149 -2.49 18.37 -13.35
CA HIS A 149 -3.94 18.46 -13.31
C HIS A 149 -4.46 19.40 -12.20
N GLY A 150 -3.57 20.19 -11.59
CA GLY A 150 -3.94 21.19 -10.57
C GLY A 150 -4.21 20.61 -9.18
N ILE A 151 -3.83 19.36 -8.95
CA ILE A 151 -3.94 18.71 -7.64
C ILE A 151 -2.57 18.87 -6.96
N SER A 152 -2.42 19.94 -6.17
CA SER A 152 -1.18 20.17 -5.42
C SER A 152 -1.20 19.46 -4.07
N LYS A 153 -0.02 19.21 -3.52
CA LYS A 153 0.15 18.65 -2.18
C LYS A 153 -0.57 19.48 -1.11
N GLU A 154 -0.46 20.80 -1.16
CA GLU A 154 -1.19 21.71 -0.25
C GLU A 154 -2.71 21.58 -0.35
N TRP A 155 -3.24 21.29 -1.54
CA TRP A 155 -4.68 21.06 -1.72
C TRP A 155 -5.11 19.73 -1.08
N ILE A 156 -4.32 18.67 -1.26
CA ILE A 156 -4.56 17.36 -0.65
C ILE A 156 -4.53 17.47 0.88
N GLU A 157 -3.50 18.12 1.44
CA GLU A 157 -3.34 18.32 2.89
C GLU A 157 -4.54 19.07 3.48
N ARG A 158 -4.98 20.17 2.84
CA ARG A 158 -6.18 20.92 3.28
C ARG A 158 -7.47 20.12 3.20
N ALA A 159 -7.60 19.20 2.25
CA ALA A 159 -8.78 18.34 2.12
C ALA A 159 -8.80 17.23 3.20
N GLN A 160 -7.63 16.72 3.58
CA GLN A 160 -7.47 15.73 4.65
C GLN A 160 -7.77 16.32 6.03
N ASP A 161 -7.38 17.57 6.30
CA ASP A 161 -7.68 18.27 7.55
C ASP A 161 -9.19 18.57 7.76
N GLN A 162 -10.00 18.42 6.71
CA GLN A 162 -11.44 18.70 6.72
C GLN A 162 -12.32 17.43 6.72
N SER A 163 -11.71 16.24 6.69
CA SER A 163 -12.38 14.93 6.68
C SER A 163 -12.32 14.25 8.05
#